data_AF-A0A2E0NAL3-F1
#
_entry.id   AF-A0A2E0NAL3-F1
#
_cell.length_a   1.000
_cell.length_b   1.000
_cell.length_c   1.000
_cell.angle_alpha   90.00
_cell.angle_beta   90.00
_cell.angle_gamma   90.00
#
_symmetry.space_group_name_H-M   'P 1'
#
loop_
_entity.id
_entity.type
_entity.pdbx_description
1 polymer ?
#
loop_
_entity_poly.entity_id
_entity_poly.type
_entity_poly.pdbx_seq_one_letter_code
_entity_poly.pdbx_strand_id
1 'polypeptide(L)'
;MMREQEESRDLLYAIRALEIMMSSGVGLEAAILSIAGGGYGIISEDFQKMIKQQKKGKKLEIVLRDLMKKASSKGYKKLLTTMYNNVKSNTDVLKTLQMQAEAEEEERNEKMKKYIEDLGGLPESLLSIGMISPILLGLVGLAPQLMGDAGA
;
A
#
# COMPACT_ATOMS: atom_id res chain seq x y z
N MET A 1 -8.50 6.12 -7.53
CA MET A 1 -7.63 5.04 -8.02
C MET A 1 -6.18 5.49 -8.16
N MET A 2 -5.81 6.37 -9.10
CA MET A 2 -4.40 6.81 -9.25
C MET A 2 -3.79 7.41 -7.97
N ARG A 3 -4.43 8.43 -7.38
CA ARG A 3 -3.97 9.07 -6.14
C ARG A 3 -3.83 8.09 -4.97
N GLU A 4 -4.79 7.19 -4.82
CA GLU A 4 -4.80 6.19 -3.74
C GLU A 4 -3.59 5.25 -3.84
N GLN A 5 -3.24 4.83 -5.06
CA GLN A 5 -2.05 4.00 -5.30
C GLN A 5 -0.75 4.75 -5.00
N GLU A 6 -0.65 6.03 -5.41
CA GLU A 6 0.50 6.87 -5.12
C GLU A 6 0.66 7.08 -3.60
N GLU A 7 -0.44 7.41 -2.92
CA GLU A 7 -0.46 7.55 -1.46
C GLU A 7 0.00 6.26 -0.79
N SER A 8 -0.56 5.10 -1.14
CA SER A 8 -0.15 3.81 -0.56
C SER A 8 1.30 3.43 -0.86
N ARG A 9 1.80 3.71 -2.07
CA ARG A 9 3.19 3.41 -2.44
C ARG A 9 4.20 4.20 -1.62
N ASP A 10 3.91 5.49 -1.39
CA ASP A 10 4.86 6.40 -0.75
C ASP A 10 4.74 6.40 0.79
N LEU A 11 3.62 5.89 1.33
CA LEU A 11 3.25 5.92 2.74
C LEU A 11 4.26 5.28 3.67
N LEU A 12 4.68 4.04 3.39
CA LEU A 12 5.55 3.29 4.29
C LEU A 12 6.88 4.03 4.53
N TYR A 13 7.46 4.61 3.48
CA TYR A 13 8.70 5.38 3.58
C TYR A 13 8.53 6.64 4.44
N ALA A 14 7.42 7.35 4.26
CA ALA A 14 7.10 8.53 5.07
C ALA A 14 6.91 8.17 6.55
N ILE A 15 6.18 7.07 6.85
CA ILE A 15 5.97 6.61 8.23
C ILE A 15 7.30 6.23 8.89
N ARG A 16 8.17 5.47 8.21
CA ARG A 16 9.48 5.09 8.76
C ARG A 16 10.37 6.30 9.05
N ALA A 17 10.37 7.29 8.15
CA ALA A 17 11.12 8.53 8.38
C ALA A 17 10.58 9.33 9.57
N LEU A 18 9.25 9.43 9.72
CA LEU A 18 8.61 10.04 10.88
C LEU A 18 8.97 9.29 12.16
N GLU A 19 8.89 7.96 12.16
CA GLU A 19 9.27 7.11 13.29
C GLU A 19 10.72 7.37 13.74
N ILE A 20 11.67 7.36 12.82
CA ILE A 20 13.10 7.62 13.09
C ILE A 20 13.29 9.02 13.69
N MET A 21 12.69 10.05 13.10
CA MET A 21 12.82 11.42 13.62
C MET A 21 12.17 11.58 15.00
N MET A 22 10.95 11.06 15.17
CA MET A 22 10.23 11.21 16.42
C MET A 22 10.87 10.38 17.55
N SER A 23 11.46 9.22 17.25
CA SER A 23 12.20 8.42 18.23
C SER A 23 13.50 9.11 18.67
N SER A 24 14.11 9.94 17.83
CA SER A 24 15.24 10.79 18.20
C SER A 24 14.83 12.09 18.90
N GLY A 25 13.57 12.22 19.32
CA GLY A 25 13.05 13.38 20.04
C GLY A 25 12.68 14.57 19.16
N VAL A 26 12.64 14.42 17.83
CA VAL A 26 12.18 15.50 16.93
C VAL A 26 10.67 15.67 17.09
N GLY A 27 10.25 16.90 17.38
CA GLY A 27 8.82 17.25 17.47
C GLY A 27 8.09 17.07 16.14
N LEU A 28 6.78 16.77 16.20
CA LEU A 28 5.97 16.45 15.03
C LEU A 28 6.02 17.54 13.94
N GLU A 29 5.97 18.83 14.32
CA GLU A 29 6.01 19.93 13.34
C GLU A 29 7.31 19.94 12.54
N ALA A 30 8.45 19.73 13.21
CA ALA A 30 9.76 19.66 12.56
C ALA A 30 9.89 18.39 11.71
N ALA A 31 9.36 17.26 12.19
CA ALA A 31 9.32 16.02 11.42
C ALA A 31 8.49 16.17 10.13
N ILE A 32 7.30 16.80 10.22
CA ILE A 32 6.46 17.14 9.06
C ILE A 32 7.21 18.05 8.07
N LEU A 33 7.94 19.05 8.57
CA LEU A 33 8.74 19.94 7.73
C LEU A 33 9.85 19.17 6.99
N SER A 34 10.52 18.23 7.66
CA SER A 34 11.50 17.35 7.03
C SER A 34 10.86 16.45 5.96
N ILE A 35 9.71 15.84 6.24
CA ILE A 35 8.97 15.05 5.23
C ILE A 35 8.57 15.92 4.03
N ALA A 36 8.13 17.15 4.25
CA ALA A 36 7.80 18.06 3.15
C ALA A 36 8.99 18.35 2.23
N GLY A 37 10.23 18.37 2.76
CA GLY A 37 11.45 18.55 1.97
C GLY A 37 12.11 17.25 1.48
N GLY A 38 11.70 16.09 1.97
CA GLY A 38 12.48 14.84 1.88
C GLY A 38 12.16 13.90 0.72
N GLY A 39 11.23 14.23 -0.17
CA GLY A 39 11.01 13.49 -1.42
C GLY A 39 10.18 12.19 -1.31
N TYR A 40 9.25 12.11 -0.36
CA TYR A 40 8.30 11.00 -0.17
C TYR A 40 7.07 11.11 -1.10
N GLY A 41 7.32 11.45 -2.37
CA GLY A 41 6.30 11.58 -3.42
C GLY A 41 5.11 12.45 -3.03
N ILE A 42 3.89 11.94 -3.21
CA ILE A 42 2.65 12.73 -3.03
C ILE A 42 2.48 13.24 -1.59
N ILE A 43 3.03 12.51 -0.60
CA ILE A 43 2.95 12.89 0.81
C ILE A 43 3.80 14.15 1.07
N SER A 44 4.99 14.22 0.49
CA SER A 44 5.83 15.43 0.57
C SER A 44 5.12 16.62 -0.06
N GLU A 45 4.48 16.46 -1.22
CA GLU A 45 3.74 17.55 -1.85
C GLU A 45 2.58 18.05 -1.00
N ASP A 46 1.80 17.14 -0.43
CA ASP A 46 0.66 17.48 0.42
C ASP A 46 1.14 18.20 1.69
N PHE A 47 2.25 17.78 2.30
CA PHE A 47 2.84 18.46 3.45
C PHE A 47 3.41 19.83 3.08
N GLN A 48 4.03 19.98 1.90
CA GLN A 48 4.46 21.30 1.42
C GLN A 48 3.27 22.26 1.26
N LYS A 49 2.16 21.79 0.66
CA LYS A 49 0.93 22.57 0.51
C LYS A 49 0.36 22.94 1.89
N MET A 50 0.37 22.00 2.83
CA MET A 50 -0.07 22.20 4.21
C MET A 50 0.76 23.28 4.93
N ILE A 51 2.10 23.18 4.88
CA ILE A 51 3.02 24.14 5.50
C ILE A 51 2.88 25.52 4.88
N LYS A 52 2.67 25.63 3.56
CA LYS A 52 2.38 26.91 2.91
C LYS A 52 1.12 27.56 3.47
N GLN A 53 0.08 26.79 3.79
CA GLN A 53 -1.14 27.31 4.41
C GLN A 53 -0.94 27.66 5.89
N GLN A 54 -0.12 26.88 6.61
CA GLN A 54 0.27 27.19 7.98
C GLN A 54 1.03 28.52 8.07
N LYS A 55 1.98 28.75 7.15
CA LYS A 55 2.71 30.03 7.03
C LYS A 55 1.82 31.24 6.74
N LYS A 56 0.62 31.01 6.18
CA LYS A 56 -0.42 32.05 5.99
C LYS A 56 -1.29 32.26 7.23
N GLY A 57 -0.94 31.67 8.37
CA GLY A 57 -1.64 31.83 9.65
C GLY A 57 -2.70 30.77 9.96
N LYS A 58 -2.88 29.75 9.12
CA LYS A 58 -3.78 28.63 9.47
C LYS A 58 -3.15 27.75 10.55
N LYS A 59 -3.92 27.35 11.55
CA LYS A 59 -3.46 26.39 12.58
C LYS A 59 -3.16 25.03 11.94
N LEU A 60 -2.11 24.36 12.42
CA LEU A 60 -1.70 23.03 11.95
C LEU A 60 -2.84 22.01 12.04
N GLU A 61 -3.62 22.06 13.13
CA GLU A 61 -4.81 21.24 13.33
C GLU A 61 -5.82 21.35 12.17
N ILE A 62 -6.08 22.57 11.69
CA ILE A 62 -7.06 22.83 10.64
C ILE A 62 -6.56 22.30 9.30
N VAL A 63 -5.29 22.54 8.97
CA VAL A 63 -4.73 22.11 7.69
C VAL A 63 -4.54 20.59 7.63
N LEU A 64 -4.21 19.92 8.75
CA LEU A 64 -4.25 18.45 8.87
C LEU A 64 -5.66 17.91 8.64
N ARG A 65 -6.66 18.50 9.29
CA ARG A 65 -8.07 18.11 9.11
C ARG A 65 -8.54 18.29 7.65
N ASP A 66 -8.11 19.35 6.98
CA ASP A 66 -8.43 19.57 5.57
C ASP A 66 -7.73 18.54 4.66
N LEU A 67 -6.50 18.15 4.99
CA LEU A 67 -5.76 17.12 4.27
C LEU A 67 -6.38 15.72 4.46
N MET A 68 -6.85 15.40 5.67
CA MET A 68 -7.60 14.15 5.95
C MET A 68 -8.83 13.97 5.06
N LYS A 69 -9.48 15.06 4.65
CA LYS A 69 -10.63 15.01 3.72
C LYS A 69 -10.23 14.71 2.28
N LYS A 70 -8.97 14.98 1.91
CA LYS A 70 -8.41 14.78 0.56
C LYS A 70 -7.71 13.43 0.42
N ALA A 71 -7.22 12.88 1.52
CA ALA A 71 -6.60 11.56 1.54
C ALA A 71 -7.56 10.49 1.00
N SER A 72 -7.07 9.73 0.03
CA SER A 72 -7.83 8.69 -0.67
C SER A 72 -7.56 7.31 -0.07
N SER A 73 -6.31 7.02 0.31
CA SER A 73 -5.93 5.75 0.91
C SER A 73 -6.25 5.70 2.40
N LYS A 74 -6.66 4.52 2.86
CA LYS A 74 -7.00 4.26 4.27
C LYS A 74 -5.78 4.45 5.17
N GLY A 75 -4.62 3.94 4.76
CA GLY A 75 -3.36 4.08 5.47
C GLY A 75 -2.97 5.56 5.66
N TYR A 76 -3.03 6.35 4.58
CA TYR A 76 -2.67 7.76 4.67
C TYR A 76 -3.63 8.55 5.56
N LYS A 77 -4.93 8.27 5.47
CA LYS A 77 -5.92 8.86 6.36
C LYS A 77 -5.67 8.52 7.83
N LYS A 78 -5.22 7.30 8.12
CA LYS A 78 -4.86 6.85 9.47
C LYS A 78 -3.63 7.59 9.99
N LEU A 79 -2.58 7.74 9.17
CA LEU A 79 -1.40 8.54 9.49
C LEU A 79 -1.78 9.98 9.86
N LEU A 80 -2.55 10.64 9.00
CA LEU A 80 -3.00 12.02 9.23
C LEU A 80 -3.86 12.15 10.49
N THR A 81 -4.68 11.14 10.79
CA THR A 81 -5.49 11.11 12.02
C THR A 81 -4.60 11.01 13.26
N THR A 82 -3.55 10.18 13.23
CA THR A 82 -2.57 10.08 14.31
C THR A 82 -1.86 11.41 14.55
N MET A 83 -1.42 12.08 13.49
CA MET A 83 -0.80 13.41 13.59
C MET A 83 -1.77 14.45 14.15
N TYR A 84 -3.01 14.47 13.64
CA TYR A 84 -4.04 15.38 14.11
C TYR A 84 -4.30 15.22 15.62
N ASN A 85 -4.39 13.98 16.12
CA ASN A 85 -4.61 13.70 17.53
C ASN A 85 -3.40 14.11 18.40
N ASN A 86 -2.18 13.97 17.90
CA ASN A 86 -0.99 14.44 18.60
C ASN A 86 -0.96 15.96 18.75
N VAL A 87 -1.25 16.68 17.66
CA VAL A 87 -1.33 18.15 17.69
C VAL A 87 -2.42 18.61 18.66
N LYS A 88 -3.56 17.89 18.72
CA LYS A 88 -4.70 18.26 19.57
C LYS A 88 -4.51 17.91 21.05
N SER A 89 -3.90 16.77 21.35
CA SER A 89 -3.97 16.15 22.68
C SER A 89 -2.62 15.66 23.22
N ASN A 90 -1.51 15.99 22.55
CA ASN A 90 -0.13 15.64 22.94
C ASN A 90 0.05 14.15 23.28
N THR A 91 -0.62 13.28 22.54
CA THR A 91 -0.60 11.82 22.74
C THR A 91 0.69 11.19 22.24
N ASP A 92 1.13 10.09 22.86
CA ASP A 92 2.25 9.28 22.34
C ASP A 92 1.91 8.71 20.95
N VAL A 93 2.63 9.22 19.95
CA VAL A 93 2.46 8.80 18.55
C VAL A 93 3.44 7.72 18.13
N LEU A 94 4.54 7.51 18.85
CA LEU A 94 5.61 6.63 18.41
C LEU A 94 5.10 5.20 18.26
N LYS A 95 4.46 4.68 19.32
CA LYS A 95 3.83 3.36 19.28
C LYS A 95 2.79 3.24 18.16
N THR A 96 2.04 4.30 17.91
CA THR A 96 1.01 4.32 16.87
C THR A 96 1.60 4.33 15.46
N LEU A 97 2.72 5.02 15.25
CA LEU A 97 3.45 5.04 13.99
C LEU A 97 4.11 3.68 13.72
N GLN A 98 4.70 3.05 14.74
CA GLN A 98 5.29 1.69 14.65
C GLN A 98 4.27 0.66 14.18
N MET A 99 3.12 0.59 14.86
CA MET A 99 2.04 -0.32 14.47
C MET A 99 1.51 -0.04 13.05
N GLN A 100 1.54 1.22 12.60
CA GLN A 100 1.14 1.55 11.22
C GLN A 100 2.22 1.16 10.21
N ALA A 101 3.50 1.35 10.53
CA ALA A 101 4.60 0.95 9.67
C ALA A 101 4.59 -0.58 9.45
N GLU A 102 4.39 -1.35 10.52
CA GLU A 102 4.29 -2.82 10.45
C GLU A 102 3.11 -3.26 9.57
N ALA A 103 1.92 -2.66 9.77
CA ALA A 103 0.75 -2.99 8.97
C ALA A 103 0.92 -2.67 7.47
N GLU A 104 1.53 -1.51 7.15
CA GLU A 104 1.78 -1.13 5.76
C GLU A 104 2.90 -1.98 5.11
N GLU A 105 3.86 -2.46 5.91
CA GLU A 105 4.88 -3.40 5.47
C GLU A 105 4.29 -4.78 5.17
N GLU A 106 3.40 -5.27 6.03
CA GLU A 106 2.63 -6.50 5.80
C GLU A 106 1.80 -6.40 4.51
N GLU A 107 1.02 -5.32 4.35
CA GLU A 107 0.21 -5.09 3.14
C GLU A 107 1.08 -5.03 1.87
N ARG A 108 2.25 -4.39 1.93
CA ARG A 108 3.19 -4.35 0.81
C ARG A 108 3.73 -5.75 0.47
N ASN A 109 4.07 -6.54 1.48
CA ASN A 109 4.57 -7.90 1.29
C ASN A 109 3.49 -8.82 0.72
N GLU A 110 2.23 -8.68 1.15
CA GLU A 110 1.09 -9.40 0.57
C GLU A 110 0.87 -9.03 -0.90
N LYS A 111 0.92 -7.74 -1.25
CA LYS A 111 0.83 -7.28 -2.65
C LYS A 111 1.96 -7.85 -3.51
N MET A 112 3.19 -7.87 -2.98
CA MET A 112 4.34 -8.49 -3.65
C MET A 112 4.14 -9.99 -3.86
N LYS A 113 3.67 -10.70 -2.84
CA LYS A 113 3.37 -12.13 -2.93
C LYS A 113 2.32 -12.40 -4.01
N LYS A 114 1.22 -11.65 -4.01
CA LYS A 114 0.17 -11.75 -5.03
C LYS A 114 0.68 -11.45 -6.43
N TYR A 115 1.53 -10.43 -6.59
CA TYR A 115 2.15 -10.12 -7.88
C TYR A 115 3.00 -11.30 -8.39
N ILE A 116 3.78 -11.94 -7.52
CA ILE A 116 4.56 -13.15 -7.85
C ILE A 116 3.64 -14.33 -8.20
N GLU A 117 2.55 -14.53 -7.46
CA GLU A 117 1.56 -15.58 -7.75
C GLU A 117 0.87 -15.35 -9.10
N ASP A 118 0.47 -14.11 -9.41
CA ASP A 118 -0.14 -13.74 -10.70
C ASP A 118 0.86 -13.93 -11.86
N LEU A 119 2.14 -13.65 -11.64
CA LEU A 119 3.23 -13.89 -12.62
C LEU A 119 3.58 -15.37 -12.79
N GLY A 120 3.55 -16.16 -11.71
CA GLY A 120 3.91 -17.58 -11.70
C GLY A 120 2.77 -18.52 -12.13
N GLY A 121 1.52 -18.16 -11.81
CA GLY A 121 0.33 -18.95 -12.13
C GLY A 121 -0.08 -18.92 -13.61
N LEU A 122 0.28 -17.85 -14.34
CA LEU A 122 0.07 -17.75 -15.79
C LEU A 122 0.86 -18.85 -16.55
N PRO A 123 2.17 -19.05 -16.31
CA PRO A 123 2.92 -20.18 -16.85
C PRO A 123 2.39 -21.54 -16.42
N GLU A 124 2.10 -21.77 -15.13
CA GLU A 124 1.69 -23.09 -14.63
C GLU A 124 0.34 -23.55 -15.21
N SER A 125 -0.64 -22.65 -15.33
CA SER A 125 -1.93 -22.97 -15.95
C SER A 125 -1.83 -23.26 -17.45
N LEU A 126 -1.02 -22.48 -18.18
CA LEU A 126 -0.73 -22.72 -19.61
C LEU A 126 0.01 -24.04 -19.82
N LEU A 127 1.00 -24.35 -18.98
CA LEU A 127 1.74 -25.62 -19.01
C LEU A 127 0.82 -26.80 -18.70
N SER A 128 -0.06 -26.66 -17.71
CA SER A 128 -1.04 -27.70 -17.35
C SER A 128 -2.03 -27.97 -18.50
N ILE A 129 -2.57 -26.92 -19.13
CA ILE A 129 -3.45 -27.06 -20.31
C ILE A 129 -2.67 -27.70 -21.47
N GLY A 130 -1.42 -27.28 -21.69
CA GLY A 130 -0.54 -27.83 -22.72
C GLY A 130 -0.18 -29.30 -22.51
N MET A 131 -0.06 -29.76 -21.27
CA MET A 131 0.21 -31.17 -20.94
C MET A 131 -1.06 -32.03 -20.93
N ILE A 132 -2.17 -31.51 -20.41
CA ILE A 132 -3.44 -32.25 -20.29
C ILE A 132 -4.14 -32.37 -21.65
N SER A 133 -4.08 -31.33 -22.50
CA SER A 133 -4.79 -31.33 -23.80
C SER A 133 -4.37 -32.49 -24.71
N PRO A 134 -3.08 -32.81 -24.94
CA PRO A 134 -2.67 -33.96 -25.74
C PRO A 134 -3.15 -35.30 -25.16
N ILE A 135 -3.13 -35.44 -23.83
CA ILE A 135 -3.58 -36.67 -23.15
C ILE A 135 -5.09 -36.86 -23.36
N LEU A 136 -5.89 -35.81 -23.13
CA LEU A 136 -7.34 -35.85 -23.34
C LEU A 136 -7.70 -36.07 -24.81
N LEU A 137 -7.01 -35.40 -25.74
CA LEU A 137 -7.20 -35.61 -27.18
C LEU A 137 -6.85 -37.05 -27.59
N GLY A 138 -5.79 -37.62 -27.04
CA GLY A 138 -5.43 -39.03 -27.25
C GLY A 138 -6.50 -39.99 -26.75
N LEU A 139 -7.04 -39.77 -25.55
CA LEU A 139 -8.12 -40.58 -24.99
C LEU A 139 -9.41 -40.50 -25.82
N VAL A 140 -9.80 -39.30 -26.25
CA VAL A 140 -10.97 -39.10 -27.12
C VAL A 140 -10.75 -39.74 -28.50
N GLY A 141 -9.53 -39.66 -29.04
CA GLY A 141 -9.18 -40.29 -30.31
C GLY A 141 -9.24 -41.82 -30.28
N LEU A 142 -8.98 -42.43 -29.12
CA LEU A 142 -9.07 -43.89 -28.92
C LEU A 142 -10.48 -44.37 -28.54
N ALA A 143 -11.40 -43.46 -28.20
CA ALA A 143 -12.76 -43.80 -27.79
C ALA A 143 -13.54 -44.65 -28.82
N PRO A 144 -13.46 -44.41 -30.14
CA PRO A 144 -14.14 -45.24 -31.13
C PRO A 144 -13.63 -46.69 -31.16
N GLN A 145 -12.33 -46.92 -30.94
CA GLN A 145 -11.76 -48.27 -30.85
C GLN A 145 -12.27 -49.01 -29.61
N LEU A 146 -12.29 -48.34 -28.46
CA LEU A 146 -12.73 -48.94 -27.19
C LEU A 146 -14.24 -49.21 -27.17
N MET A 147 -15.05 -48.35 -27.81
CA MET A 147 -16.48 -48.57 -27.96
C MET A 147 -16.83 -49.58 -29.05
N GLY A 148 -16.01 -49.67 -30.11
CA GLY A 148 -16.16 -50.66 -31.18
C GLY A 148 -15.85 -52.09 -30.71
N ASP A 149 -14.91 -52.25 -29.79
CA ASP A 149 -14.56 -53.56 -29.19
C ASP A 149 -15.56 -53.98 -28.09
N ALA A 150 -16.25 -53.03 -27.45
CA ALA A 150 -17.30 -53.29 -26.46
C ALA A 150 -18.70 -53.52 -27.08
N GLY A 151 -18.84 -53.33 -28.40
CA GLY A 151 -20.09 -53.49 -29.15
C GLY A 151 -20.15 -54.73 -30.05
N ALA A 152 -19.18 -55.64 -29.95
CA ALA A 152 -19.09 -56.91 -30.68
C ALA A 152 -19.40 -58.12 -29.77
#